data_AF-A0A8J2J9B5-F1
#
_entry.id   AF-A0A8J2J9B5-F1
#
_cell.length_a   1.000
_cell.length_b   1.000
_cell.length_c   1.000
_cell.angle_alpha   90.00
_cell.angle_beta   90.00
_cell.angle_gamma   90.00
#
_symmetry.space_group_name_H-M   'P 1'
#
loop_
_entity.id
_entity.type
_entity.pdbx_description
1 polymer ?
#
loop_
_entity_poly.entity_id
_entity_poly.type
_entity_poly.pdbx_seq_one_letter_code
_entity_poly.pdbx_strand_id
1 'polypeptide(L)'
;EALIKKHEDFEKSLAAQEEKIKALDEFASKLIEGQHYAAEDVSQRRALLLQRRNALLEKSAMRRATLEAAFKLMQFERDCDETNGWIRGKLKFANDDSYLDPTNLNGKV
;
A
#
# COMPACT_ATOMS: atom_id res chain seq x y z
N GLU A 1 8.06 2.82 -0.79
CA GLU A 1 7.17 4.00 -0.81
C GLU A 1 6.64 4.36 -2.19
N ALA A 2 7.48 4.57 -3.23
CA ALA A 2 7.01 4.99 -4.57
C ALA A 2 5.93 4.08 -5.19
N LEU A 3 6.03 2.75 -5.00
CA LEU A 3 5.03 1.79 -5.48
C LEU A 3 3.68 1.91 -4.76
N ILE A 4 3.68 2.22 -3.46
CA ILE A 4 2.46 2.44 -2.67
C ILE A 4 1.78 3.71 -3.18
N LYS A 5 2.52 4.83 -3.28
CA LYS A 5 1.98 6.09 -3.78
C LYS A 5 1.38 5.95 -5.18
N LYS A 6 2.07 5.23 -6.08
CA LYS A 6 1.55 4.95 -7.43
C LYS A 6 0.26 4.12 -7.39
N HIS A 7 0.15 3.18 -6.44
CA HIS A 7 -1.07 2.38 -6.26
C HIS A 7 -2.21 3.21 -5.66
N GLU A 8 -1.94 4.11 -4.72
CA GLU A 8 -2.93 5.06 -4.19
C GLU A 8 -3.50 5.95 -5.29
N ASP A 9 -2.66 6.46 -6.20
CA ASP A 9 -3.12 7.28 -7.32
C ASP A 9 -3.97 6.48 -8.31
N PHE A 10 -3.63 5.20 -8.52
CA PHE A 10 -4.49 4.27 -9.26
C PHE A 10 -5.85 4.08 -8.57
N GLU A 11 -5.88 3.87 -7.25
CA GLU A 11 -7.12 3.72 -6.48
C GLU A 11 -8.00 4.96 -6.52
N LYS A 12 -7.41 6.17 -6.48
CA LYS A 12 -8.14 7.42 -6.71
C LYS A 12 -8.75 7.47 -8.11
N SER A 13 -7.99 7.06 -9.13
CA SER A 13 -8.51 7.02 -10.50
C SER A 13 -9.68 6.03 -10.65
N LEU A 14 -9.62 4.91 -9.93
CA LEU A 14 -10.67 3.90 -9.88
C LEU A 14 -11.93 4.46 -9.20
N ALA A 15 -11.75 5.12 -8.05
CA ALA A 15 -12.84 5.80 -7.34
C ALA A 15 -13.49 6.91 -8.18
N ALA A 16 -12.72 7.64 -8.99
CA ALA A 16 -13.25 8.66 -9.89
C ALA A 16 -14.11 8.09 -11.02
N GLN A 17 -13.95 6.80 -11.41
CA GLN A 17 -14.84 6.16 -12.39
C GLN A 17 -16.11 5.59 -11.75
N GLU A 18 -16.21 5.57 -10.43
CA GLU A 18 -17.31 4.92 -9.71
C GLU A 18 -18.66 5.55 -10.02
N GLU A 19 -18.72 6.88 -10.13
CA GLU A 19 -19.96 7.58 -10.51
C GLU A 19 -20.48 7.15 -11.88
N LYS A 20 -19.59 6.91 -12.85
CA LYS A 20 -20.00 6.46 -14.18
C LYS A 20 -20.58 5.05 -14.14
N ILE A 21 -20.00 4.16 -13.33
CA ILE A 21 -20.53 2.80 -13.19
C ILE A 21 -21.91 2.84 -12.51
N LYS A 22 -22.08 3.66 -11.47
CA LYS A 22 -23.38 3.86 -10.81
C LYS A 22 -24.43 4.42 -11.77
N ALA A 23 -24.10 5.45 -12.53
CA ALA A 23 -25.02 6.02 -13.52
C ALA A 23 -25.44 4.99 -14.58
N LEU A 24 -24.50 4.16 -15.05
CA LEU A 24 -24.79 3.08 -15.99
C LEU A 24 -25.66 1.98 -15.36
N ASP A 25 -25.42 1.67 -14.09
CA ASP A 25 -26.20 0.70 -13.31
C ASP A 25 -27.65 1.13 -13.13
N GLU A 26 -27.86 2.39 -12.76
CA GLU A 26 -29.18 3.01 -12.62
C GLU A 26 -29.92 3.06 -13.96
N PHE A 27 -29.22 3.44 -15.04
CA PHE A 27 -29.82 3.49 -16.37
C PHE A 27 -30.24 2.10 -16.85
N ALA A 28 -29.38 1.10 -16.67
CA ALA A 28 -29.70 -0.29 -17.01
C ALA A 28 -30.89 -0.81 -16.19
N SER A 29 -30.95 -0.48 -14.90
CA SER A 29 -32.06 -0.86 -14.03
C SER A 29 -33.39 -0.26 -14.50
N LYS A 30 -33.41 1.03 -14.88
CA LYS A 30 -34.61 1.69 -15.44
C LYS A 30 -35.09 1.05 -16.73
N LEU A 31 -34.18 0.63 -17.61
CA LEU A 31 -34.54 -0.07 -18.86
C LEU A 31 -35.17 -1.44 -18.58
N ILE A 32 -34.66 -2.16 -17.59
CA ILE A 32 -35.18 -3.47 -17.19
C ILE A 32 -36.57 -3.31 -16.55
N GLU A 33 -36.73 -2.38 -15.61
CA GLU A 33 -38.01 -2.07 -14.95
C GLU A 33 -39.07 -1.59 -15.94
N GLY A 34 -38.66 -0.82 -16.96
CA GLY A 34 -39.53 -0.36 -18.04
C GLY A 34 -39.90 -1.45 -19.06
N GLN A 35 -39.54 -2.72 -18.83
CA GLN A 35 -39.77 -3.86 -19.74
C GLN A 35 -39.30 -3.59 -21.17
N HIS A 36 -38.14 -2.95 -21.31
CA HIS A 36 -37.56 -2.68 -22.62
C HIS A 36 -37.41 -3.99 -23.42
N TYR A 37 -37.62 -3.94 -24.74
CA TYR A 37 -37.61 -5.15 -25.59
C TYR A 37 -36.30 -5.98 -25.50
N ALA A 38 -35.21 -5.34 -25.09
CA ALA A 38 -33.89 -5.94 -24.88
C ALA A 38 -33.49 -6.10 -23.40
N ALA A 39 -34.45 -6.09 -22.47
CA ALA A 39 -34.18 -6.11 -21.02
C ALA A 39 -33.27 -7.28 -20.59
N GLU A 40 -33.41 -8.45 -21.20
CA GLU A 40 -32.57 -9.63 -20.92
C GLU A 40 -31.09 -9.38 -21.26
N ASP A 41 -30.79 -8.88 -22.47
CA ASP A 41 -29.42 -8.54 -22.88
C ASP A 41 -28.83 -7.41 -22.01
N VAL A 42 -29.65 -6.40 -21.68
CA VAL A 42 -29.23 -5.32 -20.76
C VAL A 42 -28.90 -5.87 -19.37
N SER A 43 -29.71 -6.78 -18.83
CA SER A 43 -29.50 -7.42 -17.54
C SER A 43 -28.19 -8.20 -17.51
N GLN A 44 -27.93 -9.03 -18.54
CA GLN A 44 -26.70 -9.81 -18.63
C GLN A 44 -25.45 -8.94 -18.72
N ARG A 45 -25.49 -7.88 -19.55
CA ARG A 45 -24.36 -6.93 -19.67
C ARG A 45 -24.12 -6.14 -18.39
N ARG A 46 -25.18 -5.71 -17.72
CA ARG A 46 -25.12 -5.05 -16.40
C ARG A 46 -24.47 -5.97 -15.36
N ALA A 47 -24.92 -7.22 -15.26
CA ALA A 47 -24.37 -8.18 -14.32
C ALA A 47 -22.87 -8.44 -14.56
N LEU A 48 -22.47 -8.62 -15.82
CA LEU A 48 -21.07 -8.82 -16.20
C LEU A 48 -20.20 -7.60 -15.85
N LEU A 49 -20.71 -6.37 -16.07
CA LEU A 49 -20.02 -5.14 -15.70
C LEU A 49 -19.78 -5.08 -14.18
N LEU A 50 -20.83 -5.30 -13.38
CA LEU A 50 -20.72 -5.27 -11.92
C LEU A 50 -19.77 -6.34 -11.39
N GLN A 51 -19.81 -7.55 -11.98
CA GLN A 51 -18.88 -8.63 -11.64
C GLN A 51 -17.42 -8.21 -11.91
N ARG A 52 -17.14 -7.66 -13.10
CA ARG A 52 -15.79 -7.17 -13.46
C ARG A 52 -15.32 -6.04 -12.54
N ARG A 53 -16.22 -5.11 -12.19
CA ARG A 53 -15.92 -4.04 -11.22
C ARG A 53 -15.53 -4.62 -9.87
N ASN A 54 -16.33 -5.54 -9.33
CA ASN A 54 -16.06 -6.14 -8.01
C ASN A 54 -14.74 -6.90 -7.99
N ALA A 55 -14.47 -7.69 -9.04
CA ALA A 55 -13.19 -8.40 -9.18
C ALA A 55 -11.99 -7.44 -9.29
N LEU A 56 -12.17 -6.28 -9.93
CA LEU A 56 -11.12 -5.25 -10.00
C LEU A 56 -10.85 -4.61 -8.64
N LEU A 57 -11.91 -4.28 -7.88
CA LEU A 57 -11.78 -3.72 -6.53
C LEU A 57 -11.10 -4.69 -5.57
N GLU A 58 -11.46 -5.98 -5.63
CA GLU A 58 -10.84 -7.02 -4.83
C GLU A 58 -9.33 -7.15 -5.15
N LYS A 59 -8.97 -7.20 -6.44
CA LYS A 59 -7.56 -7.23 -6.87
C LYS A 59 -6.79 -5.99 -6.44
N SER A 60 -7.41 -4.81 -6.49
CA SER A 60 -6.79 -3.57 -6.02
C SER A 60 -6.50 -3.63 -4.52
N ALA A 61 -7.47 -4.07 -3.73
CA ALA A 61 -7.34 -4.20 -2.28
C ALA A 61 -6.28 -5.23 -1.89
N MET A 62 -6.25 -6.40 -2.56
CA MET A 62 -5.20 -7.41 -2.36
C MET A 62 -3.82 -6.83 -2.65
N ARG A 63 -3.66 -6.14 -3.78
CA ARG A 63 -2.37 -5.52 -4.14
C ARG A 63 -1.93 -4.48 -3.11
N ARG A 64 -2.85 -3.65 -2.61
CA ARG A 64 -2.54 -2.69 -1.54
C ARG A 64 -2.04 -3.39 -0.29
N ALA A 65 -2.74 -4.42 0.18
CA ALA A 65 -2.34 -5.19 1.35
C ALA A 65 -0.93 -5.82 1.17
N THR A 66 -0.63 -6.37 -0.01
CA THR A 66 0.70 -6.91 -0.31
C THR A 66 1.78 -5.83 -0.29
N LEU A 67 1.53 -4.67 -0.89
CA LEU A 67 2.49 -3.56 -0.90
C LEU A 67 2.75 -3.01 0.52
N GLU A 68 1.70 -2.87 1.32
CA GLU A 68 1.80 -2.44 2.72
C GLU A 68 2.59 -3.46 3.57
N ALA A 69 2.33 -4.75 3.39
CA ALA A 69 3.05 -5.82 4.08
C ALA A 69 4.55 -5.83 3.72
N ALA A 70 4.87 -5.72 2.43
CA ALA A 70 6.25 -5.65 1.96
C ALA A 70 6.97 -4.41 2.50
N PHE A 71 6.29 -3.26 2.53
CA PHE A 71 6.86 -2.03 3.07
C PHE A 71 7.17 -2.14 4.57
N LYS A 72 6.25 -2.71 5.36
CA LYS A 72 6.47 -2.95 6.80
C LYS A 72 7.66 -3.88 7.04
N LEU A 73 7.82 -4.92 6.23
CA LEU A 73 8.98 -5.82 6.32
C LEU A 73 10.29 -5.06 6.06
N MET A 74 10.36 -4.29 4.97
CA MET A 74 11.55 -3.50 4.64
C MET A 74 11.89 -2.48 5.72
N GLN A 75 10.87 -1.88 6.35
CA GLN A 75 11.08 -0.95 7.47
C GLN A 75 11.68 -1.68 8.67
N PHE A 76 11.11 -2.84 9.05
CA PHE A 76 11.63 -3.65 10.13
C PHE A 76 13.09 -4.10 9.90
N GLU A 77 13.44 -4.53 8.69
CA GLU A 77 14.80 -4.90 8.33
C GLU A 77 15.77 -3.72 8.50
N ARG A 78 15.36 -2.53 8.04
CA ARG A 78 16.16 -1.31 8.22
C ARG A 78 16.36 -0.96 9.69
N ASP A 79 15.30 -1.02 10.49
CA ASP A 79 15.36 -0.72 11.93
C ASP A 79 16.28 -1.72 12.65
N CYS A 80 16.26 -2.99 12.23
CA CYS A 80 17.17 -4.03 12.72
C CYS A 80 18.62 -3.73 12.35
N ASP A 81 18.89 -3.34 11.11
CA ASP A 81 20.23 -2.98 10.65
C ASP A 81 20.79 -1.75 11.37
N GLU A 82 19.96 -0.72 11.58
CA GLU A 82 20.32 0.47 12.34
C GLU A 82 20.65 0.11 13.79
N THR A 83 19.80 -0.70 14.43
CA THR A 83 20.00 -1.17 15.80
C THR A 83 21.30 -1.98 15.91
N ASN A 84 21.56 -2.89 14.98
CA ASN A 84 22.79 -3.66 14.92
C ASN A 84 24.04 -2.78 14.69
N GLY A 85 23.92 -1.75 13.86
CA GLY A 85 24.96 -0.74 13.66
C GLY A 85 25.26 0.02 14.96
N TRP A 86 24.22 0.47 15.66
CA TRP A 86 24.35 1.16 16.94
C TRP A 86 25.02 0.28 18.01
N ILE A 87 24.59 -0.98 18.15
CA ILE A 87 25.19 -1.94 19.09
C ILE A 87 26.68 -2.15 18.77
N ARG A 88 27.03 -2.38 17.50
CA ARG A 88 28.43 -2.53 17.08
C ARG A 88 29.26 -1.29 17.40
N GLY A 89 28.71 -0.09 17.21
CA GLY A 89 29.36 1.16 17.59
C GLY A 89 29.63 1.25 19.10
N LYS A 90 28.64 0.87 19.93
CA LYS A 90 28.79 0.84 21.39
C LYS A 90 29.78 -0.21 21.87
N LEU A 91 29.77 -1.41 21.28
CA LEU A 91 30.75 -2.46 21.58
C LEU A 91 32.17 -2.01 21.21
N LYS A 92 32.35 -1.33 20.07
CA LYS A 92 33.65 -0.79 19.68
C LYS A 92 34.14 0.26 20.68
N PHE A 93 33.28 1.16 21.13
CA PHE A 93 33.62 2.15 22.15
C PHE A 93 33.93 1.51 23.51
N ALA A 94 33.18 0.48 23.92
CA ALA A 94 33.40 -0.20 25.19
C ALA A 94 34.71 -1.02 25.23
N ASN A 95 35.14 -1.55 24.10
CA ASN A 95 36.42 -2.24 23.95
C ASN A 95 37.55 -1.30 23.50
N ASP A 96 37.32 0.01 23.49
CA ASP A 96 38.36 0.98 23.16
C ASP A 96 39.27 1.18 24.38
N ASP A 97 40.55 0.89 24.20
CA ASP A 97 41.61 1.02 25.21
C ASP A 97 42.18 2.45 25.28
N SER A 98 41.50 3.44 24.69
CA SER A 98 41.95 4.85 24.73
C SER A 98 42.10 5.43 26.14
N TYR A 99 41.47 4.82 27.15
CA TYR A 99 41.67 5.13 28.56
C TYR A 99 43.04 4.68 29.11
N LEU A 100 43.76 3.78 28.42
CA LEU A 100 45.10 3.32 28.80
C LEU A 100 46.20 4.30 28.39
N ASP A 101 45.93 5.24 27.49
CA ASP A 101 46.88 6.30 27.14
C ASP A 101 46.87 7.39 28.24
N PRO A 102 47.95 7.58 29.01
CA PRO A 102 48.02 8.58 30.08
C PRO A 102 47.79 10.01 29.59
N THR A 103 48.01 10.27 28.30
CA THR A 103 47.83 11.58 27.67
C THR A 103 46.35 11.96 27.55
N ASN A 104 45.44 10.97 27.50
CA ASN A 104 43.99 11.17 27.39
C ASN A 104 43.31 11.48 28.74
N LEU A 105 44.03 11.35 29.86
CA LEU A 105 43.53 11.63 31.22
C LEU A 105 43.84 13.06 31.71
N ASN A 106 44.71 13.80 31.01
CA ASN A 106 45.14 15.15 31.41
C ASN A 106 44.16 16.27 31.00
N GLY A 107 42.87 16.03 31.19
CA GLY A 107 41.80 16.94 30.77
C GLY A 107 40.75 17.17 31.84
N LYS A 108 41.17 17.45 33.09
CA LYS A 108 40.43 18.22 34.11
C LYS A 108 41.25 18.26 35.41
N VAL A 109 42.14 19.24 35.51
CA VAL A 109 42.48 19.91 36.78
C VAL A 109 42.26 21.40 36.54
#